data_AF-A0AAJ5RV94-F1
#
_entry.id   AF-A0AAJ5RV94-F1
#
_cell.length_a   1.000
_cell.length_b   1.000
_cell.length_c   1.000
_cell.angle_alpha   90.00
_cell.angle_beta   90.00
_cell.angle_gamma   90.00
#
_symmetry.space_group_name_H-M   'P 1'
#
loop_
_entity.id
_entity.type
_entity.pdbx_description
1 polymer ?
#
loop_
_entity_poly.entity_id
_entity_poly.type
_entity_poly.pdbx_seq_one_letter_code
_entity_poly.pdbx_strand_id
1 'polypeptide(L)' 'MVAEILEAYGHIGRSRQYVGMMGAPAPIAPAAIAEYLGRYPSVICREEFDAAIFALDDEFRRRWDEQQEKAAEKKNPKK' A
#
# COMPACT_ATOMS: atom_id res chain seq x y z
N MET A 1 -10.82 2.92 -15.55
CA MET A 1 -9.52 2.21 -15.49
C MET A 1 -8.58 2.84 -14.47
N VAL A 2 -7.78 3.88 -14.77
CA VAL A 2 -6.81 4.41 -13.78
C VAL A 2 -7.49 4.99 -12.52
N ALA A 3 -8.56 5.79 -12.69
CA ALA A 3 -9.28 6.38 -11.55
C ALA A 3 -9.85 5.30 -10.61
N GLU A 4 -10.39 4.22 -11.17
CA GLU A 4 -10.96 3.09 -10.42
C GLU A 4 -9.91 2.36 -9.57
N ILE A 5 -8.72 2.10 -10.12
CA ILE A 5 -7.61 1.51 -9.36
C ILE A 5 -7.15 2.44 -8.23
N LEU A 6 -7.06 3.74 -8.48
CA LEU A 6 -6.66 4.71 -7.46
C LEU A 6 -7.70 4.84 -6.34
N GLU A 7 -8.99 4.83 -6.68
CA GLU A 7 -10.08 4.82 -5.70
C GLU A 7 -10.07 3.55 -4.87
N ALA A 8 -9.87 2.39 -5.50
CA ALA A 8 -9.76 1.11 -4.83
C ALA A 8 -8.56 1.07 -3.88
N TYR A 9 -7.37 1.49 -4.34
CA TYR A 9 -6.17 1.58 -3.52
C TYR A 9 -6.40 2.53 -2.33
N GLY A 10 -7.01 3.68 -2.58
CA GLY A 10 -7.36 4.63 -1.53
C GLY A 10 -8.34 4.06 -0.50
N HIS A 11 -9.32 3.26 -0.93
CA HIS A 11 -10.28 2.63 -0.03
C HIS A 11 -9.65 1.51 0.80
N ILE A 12 -8.94 0.60 0.16
CA ILE A 12 -8.25 -0.54 0.80
C ILE A 12 -7.17 -0.02 1.76
N GLY A 13 -6.42 1.01 1.36
CA GLY A 13 -5.37 1.59 2.17
C GLY A 13 -5.84 2.18 3.51
N ARG A 14 -7.13 2.52 3.66
CA ARG A 14 -7.64 3.08 4.93
C ARG A 14 -7.65 2.06 6.07
N SER A 15 -7.75 0.78 5.77
CA SER A 15 -7.72 -0.31 6.77
C SER A 15 -6.34 -0.95 6.91
N ARG A 16 -5.30 -0.33 6.33
CA ARG A 16 -3.93 -0.82 6.38
C ARG A 16 -3.46 -1.02 7.82
N GLN A 17 -2.89 -2.19 8.06
CA GLN A 17 -2.26 -2.52 9.33
C GLN A 17 -0.84 -1.97 9.37
N TYR A 18 -0.41 -1.53 10.55
CA TYR A 18 0.96 -1.10 10.81
C TYR A 18 1.53 -2.00 11.91
N VAL A 19 2.74 -2.51 11.70
CA VAL A 19 3.31 -3.59 12.50
C VAL A 19 4.72 -3.26 12.99
N GLY A 20 5.12 -3.90 14.09
CA GLY A 20 6.44 -3.74 14.71
C GLY A 20 6.61 -2.42 15.48
N MET A 21 7.76 -2.28 16.16
CA MET A 21 8.06 -1.13 17.02
C MET A 21 8.12 0.20 16.25
N MET A 22 8.48 0.16 14.97
CA MET A 22 8.55 1.34 14.10
C MET A 22 7.22 1.66 13.41
N GLY A 23 6.18 0.87 13.64
CA GLY A 23 4.88 1.03 12.96
C GLY A 23 5.02 0.98 11.45
N ALA A 24 5.74 -0.02 10.92
CA ALA A 24 5.95 -0.15 9.48
C ALA A 24 4.64 -0.59 8.80
N PRO A 25 4.28 -0.03 7.63
CA PRO A 25 3.10 -0.43 6.89
C PRO A 25 3.21 -1.90 6.46
N ALA A 26 2.24 -2.72 6.89
CA ALA A 26 2.12 -4.09 6.42
C ALA A 26 1.66 -4.11 4.95
N PRO A 27 2.06 -5.15 4.17
CA PRO A 27 1.55 -5.34 2.82
C PRO A 27 0.02 -5.43 2.79
N ILE A 28 -0.58 -4.95 1.70
CA ILE A 28 -2.01 -5.18 1.44
C ILE A 28 -2.25 -6.68 1.26
N ALA A 29 -3.16 -7.23 2.06
CA ALA A 29 -3.54 -8.63 1.93
C ALA A 29 -4.41 -8.86 0.68
N PRO A 30 -4.23 -9.96 -0.08
CA PRO A 30 -5.08 -10.29 -1.23
C PRO A 30 -6.58 -10.35 -0.87
N ALA A 31 -6.89 -10.77 0.36
CA ALA A 31 -8.25 -10.81 0.87
C ALA A 31 -8.92 -9.43 0.94
N ALA A 32 -8.16 -8.37 1.22
CA ALA A 32 -8.68 -7.01 1.25
C ALA A 32 -9.11 -6.53 -0.16
N ILE A 33 -8.37 -6.95 -1.20
CA ILE A 33 -8.75 -6.68 -2.59
C ILE A 33 -9.99 -7.48 -2.97
N ALA A 34 -10.06 -8.76 -2.56
CA ALA A 34 -11.23 -9.59 -2.79
C ALA A 34 -12.50 -9.04 -2.11
N GLU A 35 -12.39 -8.55 -0.87
CA GLU A 35 -13.50 -7.91 -0.16
C GLU A 35 -13.96 -6.64 -0.87
N TYR A 36 -13.01 -5.80 -1.31
CA TYR A 36 -13.32 -4.59 -2.07
C TYR A 36 -14.09 -4.91 -3.36
N LEU A 37 -13.58 -5.85 -4.17
CA LEU A 37 -14.21 -6.26 -5.43
C LEU A 37 -15.56 -6.96 -5.23
N GLY A 38 -15.76 -7.61 -4.08
CA GLY A 38 -17.06 -8.17 -3.70
C GLY A 38 -18.14 -7.10 -3.49
N ARG A 39 -17.75 -5.88 -3.06
CA ARG A 39 -18.66 -4.73 -2.89
C ARG A 39 -18.72 -3.83 -4.12
N TYR A 40 -17.60 -3.69 -4.83
CA TYR A 40 -17.44 -2.83 -6.01
C TYR A 40 -16.88 -3.65 -7.18
N PRO A 41 -17.73 -4.38 -7.92
CA PRO A 41 -17.28 -5.19 -9.04
C PRO A 41 -16.61 -4.32 -10.12
N SER A 42 -15.50 -4.82 -10.65
CA SER A 42 -14.73 -4.18 -11.72
C SER A 42 -14.84 -4.96 -13.02
N VAL A 43 -14.75 -4.24 -14.15
CA VAL A 43 -14.57 -4.84 -15.49
C VAL A 43 -13.10 -5.15 -15.80
N ILE A 44 -12.17 -4.64 -14.99
CA ILE A 44 -10.74 -4.93 -15.09
C ILE A 44 -10.53 -6.39 -14.68
N CYS A 45 -9.69 -7.09 -15.43
CA CYS A 45 -9.33 -8.48 -15.14
C CYS A 45 -8.74 -8.60 -13.73
N ARG A 46 -9.05 -9.69 -13.01
CA ARG A 46 -8.69 -9.82 -11.60
C ARG A 46 -7.19 -9.75 -11.38
N GLU A 47 -6.42 -10.42 -12.23
CA GLU A 47 -4.97 -10.45 -12.20
C GLU A 47 -4.38 -9.05 -12.46
N GLU A 48 -4.95 -8.31 -13.40
CA GLU A 48 -4.53 -6.93 -13.72
C GLU A 48 -4.84 -5.98 -12.56
N PHE A 49 -6.02 -6.12 -11.95
CA PHE A 49 -6.43 -5.31 -10.81
C PHE A 49 -5.52 -5.56 -9.60
N ASP A 50 -5.30 -6.82 -9.24
CA ASP A 50 -4.44 -7.20 -8.11
C ASP A 50 -3.01 -6.70 -8.34
N ALA A 51 -2.45 -6.90 -9.54
CA ALA A 51 -1.12 -6.44 -9.88
C ALA A 51 -0.98 -4.90 -9.75
N ALA A 52 -1.99 -4.14 -10.20
CA ALA A 52 -1.97 -2.69 -10.10
C ALA A 52 -2.04 -2.22 -8.63
N ILE A 53 -2.87 -2.85 -7.80
CA ILE A 53 -2.95 -2.54 -6.37
C ILE A 53 -1.63 -2.86 -5.66
N PHE A 54 -1.02 -4.01 -5.95
CA PHE A 54 0.26 -4.38 -5.34
C PHE A 54 1.40 -3.46 -5.78
N ALA A 55 1.45 -3.05 -7.05
CA ALA A 55 2.47 -2.10 -7.52
C ALA A 55 2.37 -0.74 -6.79
N LEU A 56 1.15 -0.26 -6.53
CA LEU A 56 0.93 0.95 -5.74
C LEU A 56 1.32 0.77 -4.27
N ASP A 57 1.02 -0.41 -3.71
CA ASP A 57 1.40 -0.78 -2.34
C ASP A 57 2.93 -0.79 -2.16
N ASP A 58 3.64 -1.46 -3.07
CA ASP A 58 5.09 -1.57 -3.04
C ASP A 58 5.77 -0.20 -3.15
N GLU A 59 5.29 0.66 -4.04
CA GLU A 59 5.80 2.02 -4.20
C GLU A 59 5.58 2.86 -2.94
N PHE A 60 4.41 2.75 -2.30
CA PHE A 60 4.14 3.42 -1.02
C PHE A 60 5.09 2.94 0.08
N ARG A 61 5.27 1.62 0.20
CA ARG A 61 6.14 1.03 1.22
C ARG A 61 7.61 1.39 0.98
N ARG A 62 8.09 1.38 -0.27
CA ARG A 62 9.44 1.86 -0.60
C ARG A 62 9.67 3.30 -0.15
N ARG A 63 8.71 4.20 -0.45
CA ARG A 63 8.79 5.60 -0.01
C ARG A 63 8.75 5.77 1.50
N TRP A 64 8.00 4.92 2.20
CA TRP A 64 8.00 4.90 3.66
C TRP A 64 9.38 4.54 4.20
N ASP A 65 9.98 3.46 3.69
CA ASP A 65 11.30 2.99 4.13
C ASP A 65 12.38 4.07 3.88
N GLU A 66 12.41 4.67 2.68
CA GLU A 66 13.31 5.78 2.36
C GLU A 66 13.15 6.98 3.31
N GLN A 67 11.93 7.26 3.78
CA GLN A 67 11.68 8.33 4.74
C GLN A 67 12.17 7.97 6.15
N GLN A 68 12.02 6.71 6.56
CA GLN A 68 12.53 6.23 7.85
C GLN A 68 14.06 6.26 7.90
N GLU A 69 14.73 5.87 6.81
CA GLU A 69 16.19 5.96 6.68
C GLU A 69 16.67 7.41 6.81
N LYS A 70 16.07 8.33 6.04
CA LYS A 70 16.39 9.78 6.11
C LYS A 70 16.13 10.35 7.51
N ALA A 71 15.09 9.89 8.20
CA ALA A 71 14.79 10.32 9.56
C ALA A 71 15.81 9.79 10.57
N ALA A 72 16.29 8.56 10.40
CA ALA A 72 17.34 7.98 11.21
C ALA A 72 18.69 8.72 11.03
N GLU A 73 19.06 9.04 9.79
CA GLU A 73 20.27 9.82 9.48
C GLU A 73 20.25 11.22 10.10
N LYS A 74 19.09 11.89 10.08
CA LYS A 74 18.93 13.22 10.72
C LYS A 74 19.06 13.17 12.24
N LYS A 75 18.63 12.07 12.88
CA LYS A 75 18.73 11.89 14.34
C LYS A 75 20.14 11.55 14.81
N ASN A 76 20.97 11.03 13.92
CA ASN A 76 22.38 10.76 14.19
C ASN A 76 23.26 11.53 13.20
N PRO A 77 23.28 12.87 13.26
CA PRO A 77 24.22 13.64 12.46
C PRO A 77 25.60 13.20 12.92
N LYS A 78 26.32 12.51 12.02
CA LYS A 78 27.63 11.87 12.21
C LYS A 78 28.44 12.47 13.38
N LYS A 79 28.89 11.58 14.29
CA LYS A 79 30.09 11.76 15.12
C LYS A 79 31.21 12.45 14.33
#